data_AF-E3N6K1-F1
#
_entry.id   AF-E3N6K1-F1
#
_cell.length_a   1.000
_cell.length_b   1.000
_cell.length_c   1.000
_cell.angle_alpha   90.00
_cell.angle_beta   90.00
_cell.angle_gamma   90.00
#
_symmetry.space_group_name_H-M   'P 1'
#
loop_
_entity.id
_entity.type
_entity.pdbx_description
1 polymer ?
#
loop_
_entity_poly.entity_id
_entity_poly.type
_entity_poly.pdbx_seq_one_letter_code
_entity_poly.pdbx_strand_id
1 'polypeptide(L)'
;MVFILKTSESCIPTQNVEPVDPFPCQTCSKIYDATCQGVNLPSPSSYCLKDTDVPVVFSIQPSPSHFGDQNPMCATYLNCPGATTEQFDVLRGYGYLTIPGNADNTPTFVFCHESGPKAGMWFADVNVHEEEMNSMRCSS
;
A
#
# COMPACT_ATOMS: atom_id res chain seq x y z
N MET A 1 38.32 12.97 55.85
CA MET A 1 37.84 13.70 54.67
C MET A 1 37.07 12.70 53.82
N VAL A 2 35.74 12.81 53.80
CA VAL A 2 34.85 11.87 53.10
C VAL A 2 34.48 12.50 51.76
N PHE A 3 34.83 11.86 50.65
CA PHE A 3 34.46 12.31 49.30
C PHE A 3 33.15 11.61 48.90
N ILE A 4 32.06 12.38 48.82
CA ILE A 4 30.78 11.90 48.28
C ILE A 4 30.78 12.13 46.77
N LEU A 5 30.91 11.06 45.99
CA LEU A 5 30.75 11.08 44.54
C LEU A 5 29.25 11.08 44.22
N LYS A 6 28.71 12.22 43.75
CA LYS A 6 27.38 12.31 43.16
C LYS A 6 27.43 11.67 41.77
N THR A 7 26.77 10.53 41.59
CA THR A 7 26.48 9.95 40.27
C THR A 7 25.36 10.76 39.63
N SER A 8 25.69 11.52 38.58
CA SER A 8 24.70 12.14 37.70
C SER A 8 24.09 11.05 36.81
N GLU A 9 22.85 10.67 37.07
CA GLU A 9 22.06 9.86 36.16
C GLU A 9 21.67 10.72 34.96
N SER A 10 22.52 10.70 33.92
CA SER A 10 22.18 11.23 32.61
C SER A 10 21.18 10.27 31.97
N CYS A 11 19.88 10.61 31.96
CA CYS A 11 18.89 9.90 31.16
C CYS A 11 19.30 9.99 29.69
N ILE A 12 19.65 8.86 29.09
CA ILE A 12 19.83 8.72 27.64
C ILE A 12 18.43 8.84 27.03
N PRO A 13 18.17 9.74 26.08
CA PRO A 13 16.89 9.74 25.38
C PRO A 13 16.79 8.44 24.58
N THR A 14 15.88 7.56 24.97
CA THR A 14 15.43 6.44 24.15
C THR A 14 14.74 7.04 22.94
N GLN A 15 15.45 7.16 21.82
CA GLN A 15 14.78 7.39 20.54
C GLN A 15 13.92 6.15 20.28
N ASN A 16 12.61 6.30 20.41
CA ASN A 16 11.64 5.32 19.96
C ASN A 16 11.70 5.33 18.43
N VAL A 17 12.65 4.58 17.86
CA VAL A 17 12.67 4.29 16.43
C VAL A 17 11.47 3.38 16.22
N GLU A 18 10.34 3.96 15.80
CA GLU A 18 9.26 3.16 15.25
C GLU A 18 9.87 2.26 14.17
N PRO A 19 9.58 0.95 14.17
CA PRO A 19 9.97 0.13 13.06
C PRO A 19 9.25 0.67 11.83
N VAL A 20 9.98 1.43 11.01
CA VAL A 20 9.59 1.66 9.62
C VAL A 20 9.58 0.27 9.03
N ASP A 21 8.41 -0.35 8.90
CA ASP A 21 8.29 -1.63 8.22
C ASP A 21 8.87 -1.40 6.82
N PRO A 22 10.08 -1.94 6.53
CA PRO A 22 10.72 -1.65 5.27
C PRO A 22 9.86 -2.31 4.23
N PHE A 23 9.32 -1.50 3.32
CA PHE A 23 8.53 -1.96 2.20
C PHE A 23 9.24 -3.18 1.56
N PRO A 24 8.63 -4.37 1.60
CA PRO A 24 9.37 -5.63 1.45
C PRO A 24 9.75 -5.96 0.01
N CYS A 25 9.32 -5.12 -0.93
CA CYS A 25 9.41 -5.34 -2.35
C CYS A 25 10.73 -4.76 -2.90
N GLN A 26 11.32 -5.46 -3.86
CA GLN A 26 12.69 -5.18 -4.31
C GLN A 26 12.72 -4.29 -5.55
N THR A 27 11.87 -4.60 -6.52
CA THR A 27 11.78 -3.92 -7.82
C THR A 27 10.59 -2.96 -7.86
N CYS A 28 9.49 -3.35 -7.23
CA CYS A 28 8.27 -2.54 -7.17
C CYS A 28 8.48 -1.33 -6.26
N SER A 29 7.77 -0.22 -6.52
CA SER A 29 7.61 0.89 -5.58
C SER A 29 6.27 0.79 -4.86
N LYS A 30 6.10 1.49 -3.74
CA LYS A 30 4.78 1.64 -3.10
C LYS A 30 3.78 2.22 -4.11
N ILE A 31 2.54 1.72 -4.07
CA ILE A 31 1.49 2.04 -5.06
C ILE A 31 0.26 2.72 -4.47
N TYR A 32 0.18 2.82 -3.14
CA TYR A 32 -0.86 3.59 -2.49
C TYR A 32 -0.66 5.09 -2.76
N ASP A 33 -1.75 5.79 -3.05
CA ASP A 33 -1.71 7.21 -3.40
C ASP A 33 -1.22 8.08 -2.23
N ALA A 34 0.02 8.56 -2.35
CA ALA A 34 0.65 9.43 -1.36
C ALA A 34 0.05 10.85 -1.34
N THR A 35 -0.83 11.21 -2.28
CA THR A 35 -1.50 12.53 -2.31
C THR A 35 -2.75 12.59 -1.43
N CYS A 36 -3.19 11.44 -0.89
CA CYS A 36 -4.34 11.40 -0.01
C CYS A 36 -4.13 12.19 1.28
N GLN A 37 -5.11 13.03 1.61
CA GLN A 37 -5.01 13.99 2.71
C GLN A 37 -5.70 13.51 3.99
N GLY A 38 -6.49 12.44 3.92
CA GLY A 38 -7.27 11.90 5.03
C GLY A 38 -8.74 12.33 5.00
N VAL A 39 -9.46 11.91 6.04
CA VAL A 39 -10.91 12.11 6.16
C VAL A 39 -11.29 13.59 6.05
N ASN A 40 -12.36 13.87 5.30
CA ASN A 40 -12.91 15.21 5.04
C ASN A 40 -12.03 16.18 4.26
N LEU A 41 -10.91 15.74 3.67
CA LEU A 41 -10.02 16.56 2.84
C LEU A 41 -9.92 16.01 1.41
N PRO A 42 -10.15 16.84 0.37
CA PRO A 42 -10.46 18.28 0.41
C PRO A 42 -11.88 18.63 0.86
N SER A 43 -12.80 17.66 0.93
CA SER A 43 -14.16 17.89 1.41
C SER A 43 -14.75 16.66 2.10
N PRO A 44 -15.81 16.80 2.91
CA PRO A 44 -16.47 15.68 3.58
C PRO A 44 -17.05 14.60 2.68
N SER A 45 -17.37 14.92 1.42
CA SER A 45 -17.99 14.00 0.45
C SER A 45 -17.07 13.64 -0.71
N SER A 46 -15.80 14.06 -0.65
CA SER A 46 -14.79 13.73 -1.64
C SER A 46 -13.45 13.88 -0.93
N TYR A 47 -13.00 12.75 -0.40
CA TYR A 47 -11.74 12.62 0.32
C TYR A 47 -11.18 11.22 0.09
N CYS A 48 -9.87 11.05 0.29
CA CYS A 48 -9.26 9.73 0.36
C CYS A 48 -8.38 9.58 1.60
N LEU A 49 -8.33 8.36 2.13
CA LEU A 49 -7.62 8.02 3.35
C LEU A 49 -6.11 8.00 3.12
N LYS A 50 -5.33 8.28 4.16
CA LYS A 50 -3.88 8.10 4.10
C LYS A 50 -3.54 6.62 4.18
N ASP A 51 -2.34 6.26 3.71
CA ASP A 51 -1.80 4.91 3.89
C ASP A 51 -1.69 4.50 5.37
N THR A 52 -1.48 5.45 6.28
CA THR A 52 -1.49 5.17 7.74
C THR A 52 -2.87 4.82 8.30
N ASP A 53 -3.94 5.21 7.60
CA ASP A 53 -5.33 4.98 8.02
C ASP A 53 -5.93 3.73 7.34
N VAL A 54 -5.21 3.14 6.39
CA VAL A 54 -5.60 1.92 5.67
C VAL A 54 -4.55 0.85 5.95
N PRO A 55 -4.91 -0.32 6.50
CA PRO A 55 -3.92 -1.34 6.88
C PRO A 55 -3.37 -2.09 5.65
N VAL A 56 -2.68 -1.38 4.75
CA VAL A 56 -2.05 -1.95 3.55
C VAL A 56 -0.73 -2.57 3.94
N VAL A 57 -0.69 -3.89 4.01
CA VAL A 57 0.52 -4.67 4.29
C VAL A 57 0.95 -5.36 3.01
N PHE A 58 2.13 -4.98 2.51
CA PHE A 58 2.74 -5.63 1.35
C PHE A 58 3.54 -6.85 1.80
N SER A 59 3.64 -7.85 0.94
CA SER A 59 4.47 -9.03 1.18
C SER A 59 4.93 -9.63 -0.14
N ILE A 60 6.06 -10.34 -0.13
CA ILE A 60 6.47 -11.15 -1.27
C ILE A 60 5.69 -12.46 -1.22
N GLN A 61 4.95 -12.76 -2.28
CA GLN A 61 4.13 -13.95 -2.41
C GLN A 61 4.49 -14.70 -3.68
N PRO A 62 4.34 -16.04 -3.71
CA PRO A 62 4.37 -16.78 -4.96
C PRO A 62 3.28 -16.26 -5.91
N SER A 63 3.57 -16.19 -7.20
CA SER A 63 2.54 -15.89 -8.20
C SER A 63 1.41 -16.94 -8.14
N PRO A 64 0.13 -16.52 -8.11
CA PRO A 64 -1.01 -17.40 -8.26
C PRO A 64 -0.87 -18.37 -9.44
N SER A 65 -1.28 -19.63 -9.25
CA SER A 65 -1.08 -20.70 -10.25
C SER A 65 -1.80 -20.49 -11.59
N HIS A 66 -2.78 -19.59 -11.63
CA HIS A 66 -3.50 -19.24 -12.85
C HIS A 66 -2.81 -18.14 -13.67
N PHE A 67 -1.79 -17.48 -13.12
CA PHE A 67 -0.96 -16.55 -13.88
C PHE A 67 0.08 -17.30 -14.72
N GLY A 68 0.33 -16.77 -15.91
CA GLY A 68 1.24 -17.38 -16.89
C GLY A 68 2.72 -17.38 -16.48
N ASP A 69 3.09 -16.58 -15.47
CA ASP A 69 4.43 -16.58 -14.89
C ASP A 69 4.40 -17.07 -13.43
N GLN A 70 5.49 -17.71 -13.02
CA GLN A 70 5.65 -18.30 -11.68
C GLN A 70 6.69 -17.54 -10.86
N ASN A 71 6.91 -16.26 -11.21
CA ASN A 71 7.86 -15.41 -10.52
C ASN A 71 7.26 -14.92 -9.20
N PRO A 72 8.08 -14.66 -8.16
CA PRO A 72 7.58 -14.02 -6.95
C PRO A 72 7.01 -12.63 -7.27
N MET A 73 5.98 -12.25 -6.53
CA MET A 73 5.26 -10.99 -6.67
C MET A 73 5.25 -10.23 -5.35
N CYS A 74 5.40 -8.92 -5.43
CA CYS A 74 5.04 -8.02 -4.35
C CYS A 74 3.53 -7.85 -4.35
N ALA A 75 2.84 -8.22 -3.27
CA ALA A 75 1.39 -8.23 -3.28
C ALA A 75 0.77 -7.79 -1.95
N THR A 76 -0.48 -7.36 -2.03
CA THR A 76 -1.33 -6.98 -0.91
C THR A 76 -2.80 -7.17 -1.30
N TYR A 77 -3.69 -7.02 -0.33
CA TYR A 77 -5.11 -6.84 -0.57
C TYR A 77 -5.48 -5.45 -0.12
N LEU A 78 -6.06 -4.66 -1.02
CA LEU A 78 -6.68 -3.41 -0.60
C LEU A 78 -8.05 -3.75 -0.03
N ASN A 79 -8.31 -3.30 1.20
CA ASN A 79 -9.60 -3.42 1.85
C ASN A 79 -9.89 -2.10 2.57
N CYS A 80 -10.88 -1.36 2.07
CA CYS A 80 -11.14 0.00 2.53
C CYS A 80 -12.02 0.04 3.79
N PRO A 81 -11.58 0.74 4.86
CA PRO A 81 -12.37 0.83 6.09
C PRO A 81 -13.50 1.86 6.00
N GLY A 82 -14.48 1.72 6.90
CA GLY A 82 -15.56 2.70 7.08
C GLY A 82 -16.49 2.78 5.86
N ALA A 83 -16.85 4.02 5.47
CA ALA A 83 -17.71 4.30 4.33
C ALA A 83 -16.91 4.64 3.05
N THR A 84 -15.66 4.19 2.96
CA THR A 84 -14.82 4.41 1.77
C THR A 84 -14.82 3.19 0.85
N THR A 85 -14.54 3.42 -0.43
CA THR A 85 -14.49 2.39 -1.46
C THR A 85 -13.11 2.33 -2.09
N GLU A 86 -12.70 1.13 -2.48
CA GLU A 86 -11.48 0.88 -3.23
C GLU A 86 -11.54 1.57 -4.59
N GLN A 87 -10.49 2.31 -4.94
CA GLN A 87 -10.36 3.01 -6.22
C GLN A 87 -8.98 2.73 -6.79
N PHE A 88 -8.93 2.40 -8.07
CA PHE A 88 -7.71 2.05 -8.81
C PHE A 88 -7.59 2.90 -10.06
N ASP A 89 -6.43 3.53 -10.27
CA ASP A 89 -6.12 4.23 -11.51
C ASP A 89 -5.50 3.25 -12.49
N VAL A 90 -6.35 2.65 -13.32
CA VAL A 90 -5.97 1.61 -14.29
C VAL A 90 -5.67 2.21 -15.64
N LEU A 91 -4.66 1.67 -16.33
CA LEU A 91 -4.29 2.05 -17.68
C LEU A 91 -5.27 1.42 -18.68
N ARG A 92 -6.06 2.25 -19.37
CA ARG A 92 -6.97 1.80 -20.44
C ARG A 92 -6.80 2.66 -21.69
N GLY A 93 -6.41 2.03 -22.78
CA GLY A 93 -6.21 2.71 -24.07
C GLY A 93 -5.10 3.76 -23.99
N TYR A 94 -5.48 5.04 -23.94
CA TYR A 94 -4.54 6.17 -24.02
C TYR A 94 -4.29 6.90 -22.69
N GLY A 95 -4.80 6.40 -21.56
CA GLY A 95 -4.59 7.05 -20.26
C GLY A 95 -5.11 6.26 -19.06
N TYR A 96 -5.07 6.90 -17.89
CA TYR A 96 -5.56 6.33 -16.65
C TYR A 96 -7.04 6.65 -16.44
N LEU A 97 -7.79 5.63 -16.03
CA LEU A 97 -9.18 5.75 -15.61
C LEU A 97 -9.28 5.23 -14.17
N THR A 98 -9.96 5.99 -13.31
CA THR A 98 -10.28 5.51 -11.96
C THR A 98 -11.47 4.56 -12.03
N ILE A 99 -11.30 3.34 -11.52
CA ILE A 99 -12.35 2.33 -11.42
C ILE A 99 -12.50 1.85 -9.97
N PRO A 100 -13.70 1.38 -9.56
CA PRO A 100 -13.86 0.74 -8.26
C PRO A 100 -13.16 -0.63 -8.22
N GLY A 101 -12.98 -1.16 -7.01
CA GLY A 101 -12.57 -2.55 -6.78
C GLY A 101 -13.64 -3.59 -7.14
N ASN A 102 -13.53 -4.78 -6.54
CA ASN A 102 -14.43 -5.89 -6.81
C ASN A 102 -15.89 -5.55 -6.50
N ALA A 103 -16.79 -5.85 -7.43
CA ALA A 103 -18.21 -5.56 -7.33
C ALA A 103 -18.94 -6.39 -6.25
N ASP A 104 -18.32 -7.49 -5.80
CA ASP A 104 -18.82 -8.33 -4.71
C ASP A 104 -18.39 -7.84 -3.31
N ASN A 105 -17.64 -6.73 -3.23
CA ASN A 105 -17.07 -6.15 -2.01
C ASN A 105 -16.02 -7.03 -1.32
N THR A 106 -15.46 -8.02 -2.02
CA THR A 106 -14.25 -8.70 -1.54
C THR A 106 -13.03 -7.79 -1.71
N PRO A 107 -12.04 -7.86 -0.81
CA PRO A 107 -10.79 -7.11 -0.97
C PRO A 107 -10.15 -7.38 -2.33
N THR A 108 -9.79 -6.33 -3.05
CA THR A 108 -9.13 -6.46 -4.35
C THR A 108 -7.68 -6.89 -4.17
N PHE A 109 -7.28 -7.96 -4.86
CA PHE A 109 -5.89 -8.41 -4.88
C PHE A 109 -5.06 -7.48 -5.76
N VAL A 110 -3.93 -7.03 -5.23
CA VAL A 110 -3.05 -6.07 -5.87
C VAL A 110 -1.65 -6.62 -5.86
N PHE A 111 -1.00 -6.67 -7.03
CA PHE A 111 0.31 -7.30 -7.16
C PHE A 111 1.21 -6.59 -8.16
N CYS A 112 2.52 -6.76 -7.98
CA CYS A 112 3.54 -6.29 -8.89
C CYS A 112 4.60 -7.37 -9.08
N HIS A 113 5.05 -7.52 -10.33
CA HIS A 113 6.07 -8.50 -10.66
C HIS A 113 7.44 -8.02 -10.18
N GLU A 114 8.14 -8.88 -9.45
CA GLU A 114 9.51 -8.59 -9.00
C GLU A 114 10.57 -8.85 -10.08
N SER A 115 10.20 -9.58 -11.14
CA SER A 115 11.12 -9.96 -12.22
C SER A 115 10.38 -10.26 -13.53
N GLY A 116 11.15 -10.43 -14.62
CA GLY A 116 10.62 -10.73 -15.94
C GLY A 116 10.21 -9.48 -16.75
N PRO A 117 9.52 -9.66 -17.89
CA PRO A 117 9.18 -8.56 -18.80
C PRO A 117 8.25 -7.49 -18.20
N LYS A 118 7.50 -7.84 -17.15
CA LYS A 118 6.57 -6.94 -16.44
C LYS A 118 7.14 -6.44 -15.10
N ALA A 119 8.44 -6.63 -14.85
CA ALA A 119 9.04 -6.27 -13.57
C ALA A 119 8.81 -4.79 -13.21
N GLY A 120 8.35 -4.52 -11.99
CA GLY A 120 8.02 -3.18 -11.50
C GLY A 120 6.65 -2.65 -11.93
N MET A 121 5.88 -3.40 -12.71
CA MET A 121 4.52 -3.03 -13.12
C MET A 121 3.49 -3.57 -12.13
N TRP A 122 2.55 -2.70 -11.75
CA TRP A 122 1.45 -3.02 -10.84
C TRP A 122 0.18 -3.41 -11.59
N PHE A 123 -0.54 -4.37 -11.03
CA PHE A 123 -1.82 -4.86 -11.49
C PHE A 123 -2.79 -4.97 -10.31
N ALA A 124 -4.07 -4.74 -10.58
CA ALA A 124 -5.16 -5.12 -9.70
C ALA A 124 -5.99 -6.22 -10.38
N ASP A 125 -6.37 -7.25 -9.62
CA ASP A 125 -7.33 -8.26 -10.06
C ASP A 125 -8.75 -7.79 -9.71
N VAL A 126 -9.37 -7.06 -10.64
CA VAL A 126 -10.68 -6.44 -10.47
C VAL A 126 -11.72 -7.26 -11.23
N ASN A 127 -12.67 -7.85 -10.52
CA ASN A 127 -13.72 -8.69 -11.09
C ASN A 127 -13.16 -9.81 -11.99
N VAL A 128 -12.07 -10.46 -11.57
CA VAL A 128 -11.39 -11.55 -12.31
C VAL A 128 -10.69 -11.06 -13.59
N HIS A 129 -10.31 -9.78 -13.62
CA HIS A 129 -9.54 -9.19 -14.71
C HIS A 129 -8.29 -8.50 -14.16
N GLU A 130 -7.13 -8.88 -14.71
CA GLU A 130 -5.87 -8.18 -14.46
C GLU A 130 -5.89 -6.82 -15.16
N GLU A 131 -5.89 -5.76 -14.36
CA GLU A 131 -5.86 -4.37 -14.83
C GLU A 131 -4.52 -3.75 -14.46
N GLU A 132 -3.70 -3.38 -15.45
CA GLU A 132 -2.48 -2.62 -15.22
C GLU A 132 -2.83 -1.28 -14.57
N MET A 133 -2.11 -0.86 -13.53
CA MET A 133 -2.46 0.30 -12.73
C MET A 133 -1.24 1.10 -12.26
N ASN A 134 -1.48 2.35 -11.86
CA ASN A 134 -0.43 3.25 -11.39
C ASN A 134 -0.70 3.91 -10.02
N SER A 135 -1.89 3.70 -9.46
CA SER A 135 -2.24 4.20 -8.13
C SER A 135 -3.44 3.45 -7.57
N MET A 136 -3.51 3.32 -6.24
CA MET A 136 -4.68 2.81 -5.53
C MET A 136 -4.96 3.64 -4.28
N ARG A 137 -6.23 3.72 -3.87
CA ARG A 137 -6.66 4.48 -2.68
C ARG A 137 -8.03 4.05 -2.18
N CYS A 138 -8.32 4.42 -0.94
CA CYS A 138 -9.66 4.35 -0.38
C CYS A 138 -10.30 5.74 -0.41
N SER A 139 -11.39 5.90 -1.17
CA SER A 139 -12.07 7.20 -1.36
C SER A 139 -13.53 7.15 -0.92
N SER A 140 -14.02 8.27 -0.41
CA SER A 140 -15.47 8.55 -0.31
C SER A 140 -16.00 9.19 -1.59
#